data_AF-A0A8H2RMJ7-F1
#
_entry.id   AF-A0A8H2RMJ7-F1
#
_cell.length_a   1.000
_cell.length_b   1.000
_cell.length_c   1.000
_cell.angle_alpha   90.00
_cell.angle_beta   90.00
_cell.angle_gamma   90.00
#
_symmetry.space_group_name_H-M   'P 1'
#
loop_
_entity.id
_entity.type
_entity.pdbx_description
1 polymer ?
#
loop_
_entity_poly.entity_id
_entity_poly.type
_entity_poly.pdbx_seq_one_letter_code
_entity_poly.pdbx_strand_id
1 'polypeptide(L)'
;MHATVKHSTGKQMAPSAVRLCDLINLYSSESTYSRARAAFAMRNLFRKIGEYFDWAKDCAKFDPAVCWVADVTDSTRRNEFYSVSANDVTDYFASWATQNPQEFIQVTTGFDDRVIESDAAVFFASGPLGRLIASVGGVCPSFLLIEAHDQEVSDNAQGKRDVVSSGSLSHDQRSVMAARFALVREIQGMSQTVSQQRAIVTLIGRAEDGTLSDYLAARGALANDRKGEDRTLSERTLKRWLAAYRESGVIGLAPLRPQQAVSLPVWAGAFFEHYWSPAQPSVKTAYAVFSSQYQGKCPSLHQVRGLLRKCK
;
A
#
# COMPACT_ATOMS: atom_id res chain seq x y z
N MET A 1 -54.61 -22.11 20.65
CA MET A 1 -54.41 -20.94 19.76
C MET A 1 -53.06 -20.31 20.10
N HIS A 2 -51.99 -20.78 19.48
CA HIS A 2 -50.63 -20.25 19.70
C HIS A 2 -50.30 -19.25 18.59
N ALA A 3 -50.11 -17.99 18.97
CA ALA A 3 -49.66 -16.94 18.08
C ALA A 3 -48.13 -17.01 17.92
N THR A 4 -47.69 -17.39 16.72
CA THR A 4 -46.27 -17.36 16.31
C THR A 4 -45.90 -15.93 15.93
N VAL A 5 -45.06 -15.30 16.76
CA VAL A 5 -44.41 -14.02 16.46
C VAL A 5 -43.41 -14.24 15.32
N LYS A 6 -43.64 -13.61 14.17
CA LYS A 6 -42.68 -13.57 13.06
C LYS A 6 -41.58 -12.57 13.41
N HIS A 7 -40.37 -13.06 13.66
CA HIS A 7 -39.18 -12.22 13.71
C HIS A 7 -38.85 -11.72 12.29
N SER A 8 -38.92 -10.40 12.13
CA SER A 8 -38.44 -9.67 10.97
C SER A 8 -36.92 -9.78 10.92
N THR A 9 -36.40 -10.46 9.90
CA THR A 9 -34.96 -10.62 9.62
C THR A 9 -34.42 -9.30 9.05
N GLY A 10 -33.97 -8.42 9.94
CA GLY A 10 -33.10 -7.30 9.59
C GLY A 10 -31.78 -7.86 9.06
N LYS A 11 -31.51 -7.59 7.78
CA LYS A 11 -30.35 -8.02 7.00
C LYS A 11 -29.06 -7.79 7.79
N GLN A 12 -28.35 -8.87 8.13
CA GLN A 12 -27.06 -8.88 8.80
C GLN A 12 -26.04 -8.01 8.04
N MET A 13 -25.49 -7.01 8.73
CA MET A 13 -24.31 -6.27 8.32
C MET A 13 -23.13 -6.86 9.10
N ALA A 14 -22.18 -7.47 8.42
CA ALA A 14 -20.93 -7.99 9.00
C ALA A 14 -19.73 -7.47 8.16
N PRO A 15 -18.51 -7.36 8.71
CA PRO A 15 -18.02 -6.13 9.36
C PRO A 15 -16.64 -5.68 8.81
N SER A 16 -16.44 -4.42 8.42
CA SER A 16 -15.12 -3.94 7.94
C SER A 16 -14.82 -2.43 8.07
N ALA A 17 -15.79 -1.63 8.54
CA ALA A 17 -15.65 -0.17 8.66
C ALA A 17 -15.63 0.26 10.13
N VAL A 18 -14.71 1.17 10.48
CA VAL A 18 -14.57 1.74 11.82
C VAL A 18 -14.66 3.26 11.71
N ARG A 19 -15.48 3.90 12.55
CA ARG A 19 -15.60 5.37 12.55
C ARG A 19 -14.37 6.02 13.17
N LEU A 20 -14.02 7.20 12.69
CA LEU A 20 -12.88 7.98 13.22
C LEU A 20 -12.98 8.20 14.74
N CYS A 21 -14.16 8.58 15.24
CA CYS A 21 -14.38 8.82 16.66
C CYS A 21 -14.31 7.56 17.53
N ASP A 22 -14.67 6.40 16.97
CA ASP A 22 -14.64 5.13 17.69
C ASP A 22 -13.20 4.62 17.91
N LEU A 23 -12.22 5.04 17.09
CA LEU A 23 -10.83 4.56 17.17
C LEU A 23 -10.20 4.78 18.56
N ILE A 24 -10.47 5.91 19.22
CA ILE A 24 -9.94 6.19 20.57
C ILE A 24 -10.52 5.20 21.58
N ASN A 25 -11.83 4.96 21.51
CA ASN A 25 -12.53 4.07 22.44
C ASN A 25 -12.10 2.62 22.23
N LEU A 26 -12.01 2.17 20.98
CA LEU A 26 -11.53 0.84 20.62
C LEU A 26 -10.10 0.62 21.10
N TYR A 27 -9.21 1.58 20.86
CA TYR A 27 -7.82 1.46 21.31
C TYR A 27 -7.67 1.50 22.83
N SER A 28 -8.43 2.36 23.51
CA SER A 28 -8.48 2.42 24.98
C SER A 28 -8.94 1.09 25.56
N SER A 29 -9.94 0.45 24.93
CA SER A 29 -10.46 -0.86 25.37
C SER A 29 -9.45 -2.01 25.22
N GLU A 30 -8.57 -1.93 24.23
CA GLU A 30 -7.59 -2.98 23.93
C GLU A 30 -6.33 -2.89 24.81
N SER A 31 -5.87 -1.68 25.10
CA SER A 31 -4.53 -1.43 25.65
C SER A 31 -4.49 -1.08 27.15
N THR A 32 -5.62 -1.14 27.86
CA THR A 32 -5.81 -0.64 29.25
C THR A 32 -5.45 0.85 29.43
N TYR A 33 -5.25 1.57 28.34
CA TYR A 33 -4.86 2.98 28.36
C TYR A 33 -6.06 3.89 28.62
N SER A 34 -5.82 5.01 29.31
CA SER A 34 -6.80 6.09 29.40
C SER A 34 -7.11 6.64 28.00
N ARG A 35 -8.31 7.19 27.80
CA ARG A 35 -8.72 7.79 26.51
C ARG A 35 -7.72 8.81 25.98
N ALA A 36 -7.17 9.67 26.84
CA ALA A 36 -6.14 10.64 26.45
C ALA A 36 -4.85 9.98 25.96
N ARG A 37 -4.43 8.88 26.60
CA ARG A 37 -3.24 8.11 26.19
C ARG A 37 -3.48 7.34 24.90
N ALA A 38 -4.69 6.82 24.69
CA ALA A 38 -5.13 6.21 23.45
C ALA A 38 -5.18 7.22 22.29
N ALA A 39 -5.72 8.43 22.53
CA ALA A 39 -5.70 9.52 21.56
C ALA A 39 -4.28 9.93 21.17
N PHE A 40 -3.37 10.05 22.14
CA PHE A 40 -1.95 10.32 21.88
C PHE A 40 -1.27 9.20 21.08
N ALA A 41 -1.61 7.93 21.35
CA ALA A 41 -1.11 6.79 20.57
C ALA A 41 -1.62 6.84 19.13
N MET A 42 -2.92 7.06 18.91
CA MET A 42 -3.52 7.24 17.58
C MET A 42 -2.87 8.39 16.82
N ARG A 43 -2.73 9.57 17.44
CA ARG A 43 -2.02 10.72 16.86
C ARG A 43 -0.63 10.33 16.35
N ASN A 44 0.15 9.60 17.15
CA ASN A 44 1.50 9.19 16.74
C ASN A 44 1.51 8.18 15.60
N LEU A 45 0.53 7.27 15.53
CA LEU A 45 0.39 6.36 14.40
C LEU A 45 0.11 7.15 13.13
N PHE A 46 -0.90 8.03 13.15
CA PHE A 46 -1.27 8.84 11.99
C PHE A 46 -0.17 9.81 11.55
N ARG A 47 0.56 10.43 12.50
CA ARG A 47 1.76 11.23 12.19
C ARG A 47 2.84 10.41 11.48
N LYS A 48 3.13 9.19 11.95
CA LYS A 48 4.11 8.30 11.31
C LYS A 48 3.68 7.89 9.90
N ILE A 49 2.38 7.66 9.70
CA ILE A 49 1.84 7.42 8.36
C ILE A 49 2.18 8.64 7.47
N GLY A 50 2.07 9.86 7.99
CA GLY A 50 2.38 11.04 7.20
C GLY A 50 3.83 11.28 6.87
N GLU A 51 4.72 11.01 7.82
CA GLU A 51 6.15 11.04 7.59
C GLU A 51 6.57 10.01 6.53
N TYR A 52 5.91 8.85 6.50
CA TYR A 52 6.19 7.81 5.50
C TYR A 52 5.80 8.22 4.07
N PHE A 53 4.73 8.99 3.90
CA PHE A 53 4.23 9.40 2.59
C PHE A 53 4.65 10.82 2.16
N ASP A 54 5.41 11.55 2.99
CA ASP A 54 5.82 12.95 2.74
C ASP A 54 4.62 13.83 2.33
N TRP A 55 3.57 13.81 3.16
CA TRP A 55 2.28 14.47 2.89
C TRP A 55 2.36 16.00 2.75
N ALA A 56 3.54 16.61 2.92
CA ALA A 56 3.78 18.04 2.74
C ALA A 56 3.64 18.56 1.29
N LYS A 57 3.38 17.70 0.29
CA LYS A 57 3.32 18.07 -1.15
C LYS A 57 1.98 17.73 -1.83
N ASP A 58 0.88 18.33 -1.37
CA ASP A 58 -0.47 18.23 -1.98
C ASP A 58 -1.10 16.82 -2.03
N CYS A 59 -0.43 15.81 -1.46
CA CYS A 59 -0.88 14.41 -1.40
C CYS A 59 -1.39 13.99 -0.01
N ALA A 60 -1.68 14.93 0.89
CA ALA A 60 -2.07 14.64 2.28
C ALA A 60 -3.42 13.92 2.46
N LYS A 61 -4.09 13.53 1.36
CA LYS A 61 -5.42 12.93 1.36
C LYS A 61 -5.32 11.41 1.46
N PHE A 62 -6.16 10.81 2.29
CA PHE A 62 -6.28 9.35 2.32
C PHE A 62 -6.86 8.81 1.01
N ASP A 63 -6.42 7.61 0.64
CA ASP A 63 -7.08 6.84 -0.43
C ASP A 63 -8.50 6.48 0.02
N PRO A 64 -9.54 6.65 -0.83
CA PRO A 64 -10.92 6.28 -0.51
C PRO A 64 -11.11 4.81 -0.07
N ALA A 65 -10.20 3.91 -0.48
CA ALA A 65 -10.20 2.52 -0.02
C ALA A 65 -9.74 2.35 1.44
N VAL A 66 -9.02 3.34 1.99
CA VAL A 66 -8.55 3.37 3.38
C VAL A 66 -9.47 4.20 4.24
N CYS A 67 -9.82 5.41 3.79
CA CYS A 67 -10.67 6.35 4.51
C CYS A 67 -11.67 6.97 3.54
N TRP A 68 -12.96 6.94 3.87
CA TRP A 68 -13.99 7.62 3.09
C TRP A 68 -14.89 8.43 4.02
N VAL A 69 -15.58 9.39 3.42
CA VAL A 69 -16.64 10.13 4.09
C VAL A 69 -17.99 9.55 3.68
N ALA A 70 -18.91 9.34 4.61
CA ALA A 70 -20.29 8.99 4.35
C ALA A 70 -21.20 10.21 4.50
N ASP A 71 -22.38 10.17 3.89
CA ASP A 71 -23.38 11.23 4.07
C ASP A 71 -23.87 11.26 5.52
N VAL A 72 -23.95 12.45 6.11
CA VAL A 72 -24.46 12.66 7.47
C VAL A 72 -25.89 12.15 7.61
N THR A 73 -26.66 12.16 6.50
CA THR A 73 -28.05 11.67 6.44
C THR A 73 -28.18 10.20 6.05
N ASP A 74 -27.12 9.58 5.51
CA ASP A 74 -27.08 8.17 5.09
C ASP A 74 -25.66 7.59 5.25
N SER A 75 -25.41 6.99 6.42
CA SER A 75 -24.13 6.39 6.80
C SER A 75 -23.72 5.19 5.93
N THR A 76 -24.60 4.71 5.04
CA THR A 76 -24.30 3.61 4.10
C THR A 76 -23.77 4.11 2.76
N ARG A 77 -23.98 5.39 2.42
CA ARG A 77 -23.51 6.00 1.19
C ARG A 77 -22.09 6.53 1.34
N ARG A 78 -21.14 5.89 0.64
CA ARG A 78 -19.77 6.41 0.53
C ARG A 78 -19.72 7.58 -0.44
N ASN A 79 -19.26 8.73 0.05
CA ASN A 79 -18.98 9.91 -0.75
C ASN A 79 -17.47 9.99 -1.05
N GLU A 80 -17.08 9.37 -2.17
CA GLU A 80 -15.68 9.27 -2.61
C GLU A 80 -15.09 10.61 -3.10
N PHE A 81 -15.93 11.63 -3.30
CA PHE A 81 -15.49 12.97 -3.69
C PHE A 81 -14.95 13.78 -2.52
N TYR A 82 -15.22 13.31 -1.30
CA TYR A 82 -14.83 13.99 -0.07
C TYR A 82 -13.56 13.32 0.43
N SER A 83 -12.53 14.13 0.60
CA SER A 83 -11.22 13.64 1.02
C SER A 83 -10.85 14.25 2.37
N VAL A 84 -10.48 13.38 3.31
CA VAL A 84 -9.95 13.80 4.61
C VAL A 84 -8.44 13.84 4.50
N SER A 85 -7.84 14.97 4.90
CA SER A 85 -6.39 15.02 4.99
C SER A 85 -5.93 14.34 6.27
N ALA A 86 -4.76 13.75 6.22
CA ALA A 86 -4.22 13.07 7.37
C ALA A 86 -3.59 14.01 8.40
N ASN A 87 -3.33 15.26 8.02
CA ASN A 87 -3.08 16.33 8.97
C ASN A 87 -4.33 16.59 9.80
N ASP A 88 -5.50 16.69 9.17
CA ASP A 88 -6.78 16.90 9.88
C ASP A 88 -7.08 15.75 10.86
N VAL A 89 -6.79 14.51 10.47
CA VAL A 89 -6.94 13.35 11.36
C VAL A 89 -5.92 13.38 12.51
N THR A 90 -4.69 13.82 12.25
CA THR A 90 -3.65 13.96 13.28
C THR A 90 -4.02 15.06 14.28
N ASP A 91 -4.53 16.18 13.80
CA ASP A 91 -4.97 17.32 14.61
C ASP A 91 -6.23 16.98 15.41
N TYR A 92 -7.16 16.22 14.81
CA TYR A 92 -8.29 15.64 15.50
C TYR A 92 -7.82 14.85 16.73
N PHE A 93 -6.94 13.85 16.57
CA PHE A 93 -6.44 13.08 17.73
C PHE A 93 -5.61 13.92 18.72
N ALA A 94 -4.94 14.98 18.25
CA ALA A 94 -4.24 15.90 19.13
C ALA A 94 -5.20 16.66 20.05
N SER A 95 -6.33 17.15 19.53
CA SER A 95 -7.36 17.86 20.30
C SER A 95 -7.96 16.99 21.41
N TRP A 96 -8.21 15.71 21.09
CA TRP A 96 -8.71 14.71 22.03
C TRP A 96 -7.70 14.34 23.13
N ALA A 97 -6.41 14.48 22.87
CA ALA A 97 -5.37 14.26 23.88
C ALA A 97 -5.26 15.43 24.88
N THR A 98 -5.70 16.64 24.49
CA THR A 98 -5.57 17.88 25.28
C THR A 98 -6.83 18.28 26.06
N GLN A 99 -7.79 17.38 26.25
CA GLN A 99 -9.07 17.60 26.96
C GLN A 99 -9.99 18.68 26.35
N ASN A 100 -9.74 19.11 25.11
CA ASN A 100 -10.61 20.00 24.34
C ASN A 100 -10.91 19.33 22.99
N PRO A 101 -11.76 18.29 22.97
CA PRO A 101 -11.99 17.49 21.77
C PRO A 101 -12.70 18.32 20.70
N GLN A 102 -12.16 18.30 19.48
CA GLN A 102 -12.90 18.79 18.33
C GLN A 102 -13.89 17.70 17.87
N GLU A 103 -15.16 18.07 17.77
CA GLU A 103 -16.27 17.20 17.28
C GLU A 103 -16.41 17.26 15.75
N PHE A 104 -15.58 18.08 15.11
CA PHE A 104 -15.61 18.32 13.68
C PHE A 104 -14.24 18.11 13.08
N ILE A 105 -14.22 17.63 11.83
CA ILE A 105 -13.01 17.48 11.05
C ILE A 105 -13.18 18.19 9.71
N GLN A 106 -12.10 18.81 9.25
CA GLN A 106 -12.06 19.44 7.93
C GLN A 106 -11.99 18.36 6.85
N VAL A 107 -12.78 18.56 5.81
CA VAL A 107 -12.87 17.69 4.65
C VAL A 107 -12.85 18.54 3.41
N THR A 108 -11.91 18.25 2.53
CA THR A 108 -11.84 18.90 1.23
C THR A 108 -12.82 18.24 0.28
N THR A 109 -13.76 19.03 -0.24
CA THR A 109 -14.57 18.66 -1.40
C THR A 109 -13.83 19.08 -2.67
N GLY A 110 -14.23 18.57 -3.84
CA GLY A 110 -13.65 18.99 -5.11
C GLY A 110 -13.77 20.50 -5.43
N PHE A 111 -14.49 21.27 -4.61
CA PHE A 111 -14.82 22.67 -4.85
C PHE A 111 -14.51 23.60 -3.67
N ASP A 112 -14.64 23.13 -2.44
CA ASP A 112 -14.47 23.90 -1.20
C ASP A 112 -13.95 23.03 -0.04
N ASP A 113 -13.35 23.65 0.97
CA ASP A 113 -13.11 23.00 2.25
C ASP A 113 -14.37 23.12 3.11
N ARG A 114 -14.85 21.99 3.64
CA ARG A 114 -16.02 21.93 4.53
C ARG A 114 -15.63 21.34 5.86
N VAL A 115 -16.31 21.83 6.90
CA VAL A 115 -16.24 21.24 8.24
C VAL A 115 -17.45 20.32 8.37
N ILE A 116 -17.20 19.06 8.70
CA ILE A 116 -18.27 18.08 8.93
C ILE A 116 -18.14 17.48 10.34
N GLU A 117 -19.26 17.07 10.93
CA GLU A 117 -19.26 16.33 12.19
C GLU A 117 -18.47 15.03 11.99
N SER A 118 -17.37 14.89 12.74
CA SER A 118 -16.49 13.72 12.63
C SER A 118 -17.22 12.43 12.99
N ASP A 119 -18.25 12.54 13.84
CA ASP A 119 -18.99 11.43 14.45
C ASP A 119 -19.95 10.73 13.49
N ALA A 120 -20.42 11.42 12.44
CA ALA A 120 -21.40 10.89 11.51
C ALA A 120 -20.80 10.44 10.17
N ALA A 121 -19.59 10.90 9.84
CA ALA A 121 -19.19 10.94 8.43
C ALA A 121 -17.85 10.29 8.11
N VAL A 122 -16.85 10.20 9.01
CA VAL A 122 -15.52 9.67 8.61
C VAL A 122 -15.33 8.21 9.02
N PHE A 123 -15.03 7.36 8.05
CA PHE A 123 -14.87 5.92 8.22
C PHE A 123 -13.54 5.44 7.67
N PHE A 124 -12.97 4.46 8.36
CA PHE A 124 -11.78 3.73 7.95
C PHE A 124 -12.10 2.26 7.70
N ALA A 125 -11.50 1.68 6.66
CA ALA A 125 -11.51 0.24 6.49
C ALA A 125 -10.47 -0.36 7.45
N SER A 126 -10.90 -1.24 8.35
CA SER A 126 -10.05 -1.79 9.42
C SER A 126 -8.80 -2.49 8.88
N GLY A 127 -8.95 -3.42 7.93
CA GLY A 127 -7.85 -4.15 7.31
C GLY A 127 -6.87 -3.26 6.52
N PRO A 128 -7.33 -2.43 5.57
CA PRO A 128 -6.48 -1.46 4.88
C PRO A 128 -5.74 -0.50 5.82
N LEU A 129 -6.40 0.04 6.84
CA LEU A 129 -5.77 0.90 7.83
C LEU A 129 -4.73 0.15 8.67
N GLY A 130 -5.03 -1.08 9.10
CA GLY A 130 -4.08 -1.92 9.84
C GLY A 130 -2.81 -2.22 9.03
N ARG A 131 -2.96 -2.55 7.74
CA ARG A 131 -1.81 -2.72 6.83
C ARG A 131 -0.99 -1.44 6.68
N LEU A 132 -1.64 -0.29 6.63
CA LEU A 132 -0.97 1.01 6.55
C LEU A 132 -0.14 1.28 7.80
N ILE A 133 -0.70 1.06 8.98
CA ILE A 133 -0.01 1.22 10.27
C ILE A 133 1.20 0.27 10.38
N ALA A 134 1.03 -0.99 9.97
CA ALA A 134 2.13 -1.95 9.96
C ALA A 134 3.25 -1.54 9.00
N SER A 135 2.91 -0.97 7.84
CA SER A 135 3.88 -0.54 6.82
C SER A 135 4.82 0.58 7.29
N VAL A 136 4.37 1.40 8.25
CA VAL A 136 5.14 2.52 8.81
C VAL A 136 5.86 2.15 10.12
N GLY A 137 5.91 0.85 10.45
CA GLY A 137 6.55 0.34 11.66
C GLY A 137 5.81 0.75 12.94
N GLY A 138 4.51 1.02 12.85
CA GLY A 138 3.64 1.21 14.00
C GLY A 138 3.21 -0.12 14.61
N VAL A 139 2.98 -0.14 15.92
CA VAL A 139 2.29 -1.28 16.56
C VAL A 139 0.82 -1.18 16.14
N CYS A 140 0.37 -2.13 15.33
CA CYS A 140 -1.00 -2.17 14.86
C CYS A 140 -1.94 -2.64 15.99
N PRO A 141 -3.00 -1.89 16.30
CA PRO A 141 -4.06 -2.38 17.19
C PRO A 141 -4.70 -3.66 16.61
N SER A 142 -5.03 -4.62 17.46
CA SER A 142 -5.63 -5.90 17.07
C SER A 142 -7.02 -5.75 16.48
N PHE A 143 -7.78 -4.72 16.85
CA PHE A 143 -9.07 -4.45 16.19
C PHE A 143 -8.94 -4.04 14.70
N LEU A 144 -7.72 -3.70 14.26
CA LEU A 144 -7.40 -3.44 12.85
C LEU A 144 -6.78 -4.66 12.15
N LEU A 145 -6.52 -5.76 12.88
CA LEU A 145 -6.04 -7.04 12.34
C LEU A 145 -7.23 -7.94 11.98
N ILE A 146 -7.94 -7.62 10.89
CA ILE A 146 -8.98 -8.52 10.37
C ILE A 146 -8.37 -9.43 9.29
N GLU A 147 -8.31 -10.73 9.57
CA GLU A 147 -8.03 -11.78 8.59
C GLU A 147 -9.19 -11.82 7.58
N ALA A 148 -8.86 -11.63 6.30
CA ALA A 148 -9.84 -11.61 5.22
C ALA A 148 -10.36 -13.03 4.97
N HIS A 149 -11.60 -13.31 5.42
CA HIS A 149 -12.38 -14.44 4.91
C HIS A 149 -13.45 -13.94 3.93
N ASP A 150 -13.56 -14.68 2.82
CA ASP A 150 -14.60 -14.72 1.78
C ASP A 150 -14.48 -13.79 0.57
N GLN A 151 -13.99 -14.37 -0.53
CA GLN A 151 -14.76 -14.52 -1.78
C GLN A 151 -14.18 -15.68 -2.62
N GLU A 152 -14.82 -16.85 -2.56
CA GLU A 152 -14.79 -17.86 -3.63
C GLU A 152 -15.80 -17.46 -4.71
N VAL A 153 -15.38 -17.33 -5.97
CA VAL A 153 -16.02 -17.93 -7.17
C VAL A 153 -14.99 -18.01 -8.32
N SER A 154 -14.64 -19.27 -8.64
CA SER A 154 -14.37 -19.90 -9.95
C SER A 154 -13.37 -19.29 -10.96
N ASP A 155 -12.29 -20.06 -11.09
CA ASP A 155 -11.63 -20.57 -12.29
C ASP A 155 -10.58 -19.75 -13.07
N ASN A 156 -9.34 -20.03 -12.63
CA ASN A 156 -8.31 -20.71 -13.42
C ASN A 156 -7.60 -19.92 -14.53
N ALA A 157 -6.61 -19.11 -14.12
CA ALA A 157 -5.22 -19.19 -14.63
C ALA A 157 -4.34 -18.13 -13.91
N GLN A 158 -3.06 -18.47 -13.75
CA GLN A 158 -1.97 -17.67 -13.17
C GLN A 158 -1.88 -17.58 -11.63
N GLY A 159 -1.06 -18.49 -11.09
CA GLY A 159 0.09 -18.15 -10.25
C GLY A 159 -0.20 -17.35 -8.98
N LYS A 160 -0.32 -18.07 -7.87
CA LYS A 160 -0.20 -17.62 -6.47
C LYS A 160 0.52 -16.26 -6.35
N ARG A 161 -0.27 -15.20 -6.18
CA ARG A 161 0.21 -13.83 -5.99
C ARG A 161 0.57 -13.68 -4.52
N ASP A 162 1.85 -13.82 -4.19
CA ASP A 162 2.34 -13.45 -2.87
C ASP A 162 2.15 -11.94 -2.68
N VAL A 163 1.42 -11.57 -1.63
CA VAL A 163 1.08 -10.19 -1.27
C VAL A 163 2.38 -9.44 -0.97
N VAL A 164 2.81 -8.59 -1.90
CA VAL A 164 4.03 -7.79 -1.77
C VAL A 164 3.78 -6.66 -0.76
N SER A 165 4.43 -6.75 0.41
CA SER A 165 4.44 -5.67 1.40
C SER A 165 5.31 -4.50 0.92
N SER A 166 4.88 -3.25 1.10
CA SER A 166 5.60 -2.06 0.60
C SER A 166 7.02 -1.92 1.15
N GLY A 167 7.28 -2.50 2.33
CA GLY A 167 8.61 -2.56 2.95
C GLY A 167 9.62 -3.47 2.25
N SER A 168 9.19 -4.37 1.36
CA SER A 168 10.10 -5.27 0.62
C SER A 168 10.43 -4.79 -0.80
N LEU A 169 9.91 -3.63 -1.21
CA LEU A 169 10.13 -3.09 -2.55
C LEU A 169 11.51 -2.46 -2.71
N SER A 170 12.28 -2.94 -3.68
CA SER A 170 13.52 -2.32 -4.16
C SER A 170 13.25 -0.90 -4.68
N HIS A 171 14.28 -0.03 -4.66
CA HIS A 171 14.19 1.34 -5.18
C HIS A 171 13.64 1.37 -6.61
N ASP A 172 14.12 0.48 -7.48
CA ASP A 172 13.61 0.35 -8.85
C ASP A 172 12.11 0.03 -8.89
N GLN A 173 11.65 -0.87 -8.01
CA GLN A 173 10.23 -1.24 -7.94
C GLN A 173 9.39 -0.06 -7.48
N ARG A 174 9.88 0.75 -6.55
CA ARG A 174 9.21 1.98 -6.11
C ARG A 174 9.17 3.03 -7.22
N SER A 175 10.25 3.19 -7.97
CA SER A 175 10.33 4.11 -9.10
C SER A 175 9.34 3.74 -10.21
N VAL A 176 9.27 2.46 -10.58
CA VAL A 176 8.29 1.94 -11.55
C VAL A 176 6.85 2.04 -11.01
N MET A 177 6.63 1.73 -9.73
CA MET A 177 5.32 1.87 -9.06
C MET A 177 4.83 3.32 -9.14
N ALA A 178 5.66 4.28 -8.76
CA ALA A 178 5.32 5.69 -8.77
C ALA A 178 5.10 6.20 -10.22
N ALA A 179 5.80 5.64 -11.20
CA ALA A 179 5.61 5.95 -12.61
C ALA A 179 4.23 5.48 -13.12
N ARG A 180 3.86 4.24 -12.78
CA ARG A 180 2.53 3.70 -13.08
C ARG A 180 1.42 4.47 -12.39
N PHE A 181 1.65 4.91 -11.15
CA PHE A 181 0.69 5.72 -10.41
C PHE A 181 0.42 7.08 -11.08
N ALA A 182 1.47 7.74 -11.59
CA ALA A 182 1.31 9.00 -12.32
C ALA A 182 0.39 8.84 -13.55
N LEU A 183 0.56 7.76 -14.32
CA LEU A 183 -0.30 7.46 -15.48
C LEU A 183 -1.73 7.13 -15.08
N VAL A 184 -1.93 6.40 -13.98
CA VAL A 184 -3.26 6.11 -13.43
C VAL A 184 -3.97 7.39 -13.03
N ARG A 185 -3.27 8.32 -12.36
CA ARG A 185 -3.82 9.62 -11.94
C ARG A 185 -4.20 10.49 -13.11
N GLU A 186 -3.36 10.54 -14.15
CA GLU A 186 -3.67 11.26 -15.39
C GLU A 186 -4.96 10.73 -16.05
N ILE A 187 -5.12 9.40 -16.13
CA ILE A 187 -6.34 8.79 -16.67
C ILE A 187 -7.55 9.12 -15.79
N GLN A 188 -7.41 9.05 -14.46
CA GLN A 188 -8.50 9.39 -13.53
C GLN A 188 -8.90 10.87 -13.66
N GLY A 189 -7.94 11.78 -13.81
CA GLY A 189 -8.19 13.21 -14.05
C GLY A 189 -8.99 13.44 -15.34
N MET A 190 -8.54 12.87 -16.46
CA MET A 190 -9.30 12.94 -17.71
C MET A 190 -10.70 12.30 -17.59
N SER A 191 -10.81 11.21 -16.82
CA SER A 191 -12.08 10.49 -16.63
C SER A 191 -13.15 11.28 -15.87
N GLN A 192 -12.81 12.46 -15.34
CA GLN A 192 -13.80 13.38 -14.75
C GLN A 192 -14.69 14.04 -15.81
N THR A 193 -14.21 14.16 -17.06
CA THR A 193 -14.92 14.84 -18.15
C THR A 193 -15.27 13.92 -19.32
N VAL A 194 -14.52 12.83 -19.48
CA VAL A 194 -14.74 11.83 -20.53
C VAL A 194 -14.84 10.42 -19.96
N SER A 195 -15.33 9.46 -20.74
CA SER A 195 -15.32 8.06 -20.30
C SER A 195 -13.89 7.56 -20.07
N GLN A 196 -13.72 6.63 -19.13
CA GLN A 196 -12.40 6.02 -18.86
C GLN A 196 -11.77 5.41 -20.12
N GLN A 197 -12.58 4.79 -20.99
CA GLN A 197 -12.10 4.26 -22.26
C GLN A 197 -11.55 5.37 -23.15
N ARG A 198 -12.25 6.51 -23.24
CA ARG A 198 -11.78 7.65 -24.03
C ARG A 198 -10.52 8.26 -23.44
N ALA A 199 -10.43 8.39 -22.11
CA ALA A 199 -9.23 8.86 -21.42
C ALA A 199 -8.00 7.97 -21.72
N ILE A 200 -8.18 6.64 -21.70
CA ILE A 200 -7.11 5.69 -22.04
C ILE A 200 -6.66 5.86 -23.50
N VAL A 201 -7.60 5.91 -24.45
CA VAL A 201 -7.28 6.09 -25.88
C VAL A 201 -6.57 7.44 -26.11
N THR A 202 -7.04 8.51 -25.47
CA THR A 202 -6.39 9.83 -25.55
C THR A 202 -4.96 9.80 -25.01
N LEU A 203 -4.71 9.13 -23.87
CA LEU A 203 -3.35 9.03 -23.32
C LEU A 203 -2.41 8.28 -24.26
N ILE A 204 -2.89 7.19 -24.85
CA ILE A 204 -2.12 6.39 -25.82
C ILE A 204 -1.82 7.20 -27.07
N GLY A 205 -2.83 7.85 -27.65
CA GLY A 205 -2.64 8.71 -28.84
C GLY A 205 -1.63 9.81 -28.58
N ARG A 206 -1.72 10.51 -27.43
CA ARG A 206 -0.71 11.51 -27.04
C ARG A 206 0.69 10.92 -26.88
N ALA A 207 0.82 9.67 -26.46
CA ALA A 207 2.10 8.99 -26.33
C ALA A 207 2.68 8.62 -27.70
N GLU A 208 1.84 8.19 -28.64
CA GLU A 208 2.21 7.85 -30.01
C GLU A 208 2.58 9.09 -30.83
N ASP A 209 1.82 10.17 -30.67
CA ASP A 209 2.03 11.46 -31.36
C ASP A 209 3.18 12.28 -30.73
N GLY A 210 3.75 11.82 -29.61
CA GLY A 210 4.83 12.53 -28.91
C GLY A 210 4.38 13.84 -28.23
N THR A 211 3.08 14.01 -27.99
CA THR A 211 2.49 15.23 -27.40
C THR A 211 2.24 15.11 -25.89
N LEU A 212 2.76 14.08 -25.23
CA LEU A 212 2.77 14.00 -23.77
C LEU A 212 3.69 15.08 -23.20
N SER A 213 3.38 15.56 -21.99
CA SER A 213 4.34 16.37 -21.24
C SER A 213 5.62 15.57 -20.98
N ASP A 214 6.78 16.24 -20.94
CA ASP A 214 8.08 15.59 -20.68
C ASP A 214 8.05 14.72 -19.42
N TYR A 215 7.33 15.20 -18.39
CA TYR A 215 7.09 14.44 -17.17
C TYR A 215 6.36 13.12 -17.47
N LEU A 216 5.19 13.16 -18.13
CA LEU A 216 4.41 11.95 -18.42
C LEU A 216 5.12 11.01 -19.40
N ALA A 217 5.87 11.55 -20.36
CA ALA A 217 6.69 10.76 -21.26
C ALA A 217 7.78 9.98 -20.50
N ALA A 218 8.51 10.64 -19.59
CA ALA A 218 9.51 10.00 -18.75
C ALA A 218 8.90 8.93 -17.82
N ARG A 219 7.72 9.19 -17.26
CA ARG A 219 6.99 8.18 -16.46
C ARG A 219 6.45 7.04 -17.32
N GLY A 220 6.02 7.31 -18.54
CA GLY A 220 5.62 6.30 -19.52
C GLY A 220 6.74 5.30 -19.80
N ALA A 221 7.93 5.81 -20.09
CA ALA A 221 9.12 4.99 -20.32
C ALA A 221 9.49 4.14 -19.09
N LEU A 222 9.55 4.78 -17.92
CA LEU A 222 9.89 4.12 -16.65
C LEU A 222 8.84 3.08 -16.22
N ALA A 223 7.55 3.35 -16.42
CA ALA A 223 6.45 2.45 -16.05
C ALA A 223 6.45 1.16 -16.87
N ASN A 224 6.94 1.24 -18.10
CA ASN A 224 6.91 0.15 -19.07
C ASN A 224 8.13 -0.79 -18.97
N ASP A 225 9.05 -0.58 -18.01
CA ASP A 225 10.29 -1.34 -17.71
C ASP A 225 10.30 -2.82 -18.20
N ARG A 226 10.48 -2.97 -19.51
CA ARG A 226 10.62 -4.21 -20.26
C ARG A 226 11.77 -3.94 -21.22
N LYS A 227 12.77 -4.82 -21.22
CA LYS A 227 14.05 -4.68 -21.95
C LYS A 227 13.92 -4.76 -23.48
N GLY A 228 13.05 -3.99 -24.11
CA GLY A 228 12.95 -3.88 -25.57
C GLY A 228 12.43 -2.50 -25.95
N GLU A 229 13.17 -1.81 -26.82
CA GLU A 229 12.96 -0.40 -27.21
C GLU A 229 11.61 -0.11 -27.89
N ASP A 230 10.90 -1.13 -28.39
CA ASP A 230 9.79 -0.94 -29.35
C ASP A 230 8.37 -1.14 -28.81
N ARG A 231 8.13 -1.01 -27.49
CA ARG A 231 6.77 -1.17 -26.96
C ARG A 231 6.23 0.14 -26.40
N THR A 232 5.28 0.74 -27.09
CA THR A 232 4.42 1.82 -26.61
C THR A 232 3.44 1.32 -25.54
N LEU A 233 2.90 2.24 -24.72
CA LEU A 233 1.89 1.90 -23.70
C LEU A 233 0.62 1.37 -24.37
N SER A 234 0.20 0.15 -24.00
CA SER A 234 -1.01 -0.46 -24.57
C SER A 234 -2.23 -0.28 -23.68
N GLU A 235 -3.41 -0.24 -24.31
CA GLU A 235 -4.71 -0.16 -23.62
C GLU A 235 -4.87 -1.26 -22.57
N ARG A 236 -4.52 -2.51 -22.93
CA ARG A 236 -4.55 -3.65 -22.01
C ARG A 236 -3.66 -3.44 -20.78
N THR A 237 -2.51 -2.79 -20.94
CA THR A 237 -1.58 -2.51 -19.83
C THR A 237 -2.15 -1.46 -18.89
N LEU A 238 -2.69 -0.37 -19.44
CA LEU A 238 -3.31 0.69 -18.64
C LEU A 238 -4.55 0.19 -17.90
N LYS A 239 -5.41 -0.61 -18.56
CA LYS A 239 -6.56 -1.28 -17.92
C LYS A 239 -6.13 -2.21 -16.78
N ARG A 240 -5.06 -2.98 -16.97
CA ARG A 240 -4.50 -3.85 -15.91
C ARG A 240 -4.02 -3.03 -14.71
N TRP A 241 -3.33 -1.91 -14.93
CA TRP A 241 -2.88 -1.05 -13.84
C TRP A 241 -4.03 -0.35 -13.12
N LEU A 242 -5.05 0.11 -13.85
CA LEU A 242 -6.26 0.66 -13.25
C LEU A 242 -6.99 -0.37 -12.39
N ALA A 243 -7.08 -1.62 -12.85
CA ALA A 243 -7.66 -2.72 -12.08
C ALA A 243 -6.82 -3.03 -10.83
N ALA A 244 -5.50 -3.16 -10.97
CA ALA A 244 -4.59 -3.40 -9.84
C ALA A 244 -4.61 -2.27 -8.82
N TYR A 245 -4.76 -1.03 -9.27
CA TYR A 245 -4.92 0.13 -8.40
C TYR A 245 -6.24 0.10 -7.63
N ARG A 246 -7.35 -0.29 -8.27
CA ARG A 246 -8.64 -0.47 -7.58
C ARG A 246 -8.61 -1.60 -6.56
N GLU A 247 -7.90 -2.68 -6.87
CA GLU A 247 -7.84 -3.88 -6.04
C GLU A 247 -6.89 -3.71 -4.83
N SER A 248 -5.76 -3.02 -5.02
CA SER A 248 -4.65 -3.03 -4.05
C SER A 248 -3.97 -1.68 -3.86
N GLY A 249 -4.58 -0.59 -4.34
CA GLY A 249 -4.04 0.76 -4.24
C GLY A 249 -2.69 0.91 -4.96
N VAL A 250 -1.88 1.88 -4.51
CA VAL A 250 -0.58 2.17 -5.13
C VAL A 250 0.36 0.96 -5.09
N ILE A 251 0.30 0.14 -4.05
CA ILE A 251 1.16 -1.05 -3.89
C ILE A 251 0.91 -2.06 -5.01
N GLY A 252 -0.35 -2.23 -5.46
CA GLY A 252 -0.70 -3.10 -6.59
C GLY A 252 -0.05 -2.70 -7.91
N LEU A 253 0.45 -1.47 -8.02
CA LEU A 253 1.16 -0.99 -9.21
C LEU A 253 2.64 -1.37 -9.22
N ALA A 254 3.20 -1.81 -8.10
CA ALA A 254 4.59 -2.22 -8.06
C ALA A 254 4.85 -3.39 -9.02
N PRO A 255 5.98 -3.40 -9.76
CA PRO A 255 6.35 -4.55 -10.57
C PRO A 255 6.65 -5.74 -9.66
N LEU A 256 5.79 -6.76 -9.75
CA LEU A 256 6.05 -8.07 -9.17
C LEU A 256 7.18 -8.71 -9.99
N ARG A 257 8.42 -8.59 -9.50
CA ARG A 257 9.49 -9.47 -9.95
C ARG A 257 9.34 -10.76 -9.13
N PRO A 258 9.27 -11.94 -9.77
CA PRO A 258 9.40 -13.18 -9.04
C PRO A 258 10.67 -13.07 -8.20
N GLN A 259 10.52 -13.15 -6.88
CA GLN A 259 11.67 -13.25 -6.00
C GLN A 259 12.28 -14.59 -6.35
N GLN A 260 13.30 -14.58 -7.21
CA GLN A 260 13.99 -15.80 -7.61
C GLN A 260 14.57 -16.33 -6.30
N ALA A 261 13.96 -17.38 -5.75
CA ALA A 261 14.48 -18.04 -4.56
C ALA A 261 15.94 -18.32 -4.85
N VAL A 262 16.84 -17.67 -4.10
CA VAL A 262 18.28 -17.86 -4.30
C VAL A 262 18.57 -19.27 -3.83
N SER A 263 18.46 -20.24 -4.74
CA SER A 263 18.93 -21.59 -4.50
C SER A 263 20.43 -21.47 -4.29
N LEU A 264 20.86 -21.71 -3.05
CA LEU A 264 22.27 -21.70 -2.71
C LEU A 264 22.93 -22.86 -3.45
N PRO A 265 24.01 -22.62 -4.22
CA PRO A 265 24.77 -23.69 -4.83
C PRO A 265 25.30 -24.66 -3.77
N VAL A 266 25.46 -25.93 -4.12
CA VAL A 266 25.92 -26.99 -3.20
C VAL A 266 27.23 -26.65 -2.47
N TRP A 267 28.10 -25.85 -3.10
CA TRP A 267 29.37 -25.40 -2.53
C TRP A 267 29.26 -24.21 -1.56
N ALA A 268 28.11 -23.52 -1.51
CA ALA A 268 27.96 -22.27 -0.75
C ALA A 268 28.18 -22.46 0.75
N GLY A 269 27.65 -23.54 1.33
CA GLY A 269 27.82 -23.85 2.75
C GLY A 269 29.29 -24.00 3.15
N ALA A 270 30.04 -24.81 2.40
CA ALA A 270 31.47 -25.03 2.62
C ALA A 270 32.30 -23.75 2.48
N PHE A 271 31.93 -22.83 1.58
CA PHE A 271 32.58 -21.53 1.51
C PHE A 271 32.25 -20.64 2.73
N PHE A 272 31.00 -20.65 3.19
CA PHE A 272 30.55 -19.82 4.31
C PHE A 272 31.19 -20.19 5.64
N GLU A 273 31.50 -21.46 5.87
CA GLU A 273 32.25 -21.90 7.08
C GLU A 273 33.59 -21.16 7.23
N HIS A 274 34.28 -20.89 6.12
CA HIS A 274 35.54 -20.16 6.14
C HIS A 274 35.34 -18.63 6.14
N TYR A 275 34.29 -18.14 5.49
CA TYR A 275 34.02 -16.71 5.35
C TYR A 275 33.41 -16.08 6.60
N TRP A 276 32.56 -16.81 7.34
CA TRP A 276 31.92 -16.37 8.60
C TRP A 276 32.69 -16.77 9.87
N SER A 277 34.00 -16.98 9.74
CA SER A 277 34.87 -17.21 10.88
C SER A 277 35.02 -15.94 11.74
N PRO A 278 35.18 -16.05 13.08
CA PRO A 278 35.43 -14.91 13.97
C PRO A 278 36.62 -14.04 13.55
N ALA A 279 37.58 -14.59 12.80
CA ALA A 279 38.75 -13.87 12.28
C ALA A 279 38.42 -12.88 11.14
N GLN A 280 37.17 -12.85 10.65
CA GLN A 280 36.69 -12.01 9.54
C GLN A 280 37.64 -11.98 8.33
N PRO A 281 38.04 -13.14 7.77
CA PRO A 281 39.00 -13.19 6.67
C PRO A 281 38.45 -12.51 5.41
N SER A 282 39.35 -11.94 4.61
CA SER A 282 38.96 -11.37 3.31
C SER A 282 38.36 -12.45 2.39
N VAL A 283 37.47 -12.07 1.45
CA VAL A 283 36.86 -12.99 0.47
C VAL A 283 37.93 -13.81 -0.27
N LYS A 284 39.07 -13.20 -0.61
CA LYS A 284 40.16 -13.87 -1.34
C LYS A 284 40.85 -14.92 -0.44
N THR A 285 41.06 -14.59 0.83
CA THR A 285 41.68 -15.48 1.81
C THR A 285 40.77 -16.67 2.14
N ALA A 286 39.49 -16.41 2.42
CA ALA A 286 38.49 -17.45 2.66
C ALA A 286 38.34 -18.38 1.44
N TYR A 287 38.34 -17.81 0.23
CA TYR A 287 38.26 -18.58 -1.01
C TYR A 287 39.49 -19.48 -1.23
N ALA A 288 40.69 -19.00 -0.93
CA ALA A 288 41.91 -19.80 -1.08
C ALA A 288 41.85 -21.06 -0.20
N VAL A 289 41.48 -20.91 1.07
CA VAL A 289 41.32 -22.03 2.01
C VAL A 289 40.21 -22.98 1.55
N PHE A 290 39.04 -22.44 1.23
CA PHE A 290 37.91 -23.20 0.69
C PHE A 290 38.29 -24.02 -0.56
N SER A 291 38.94 -23.39 -1.56
CA SER A 291 39.31 -24.04 -2.82
C SER A 291 40.33 -25.16 -2.65
N SER A 292 41.14 -25.11 -1.59
CA SER A 292 42.13 -26.14 -1.28
C SER A 292 41.53 -27.37 -0.58
N GLN A 293 40.38 -27.21 0.09
CA GLN A 293 39.74 -28.25 0.91
C GLN A 293 38.49 -28.84 0.24
N TYR A 294 37.87 -28.11 -0.69
CA TYR A 294 36.64 -28.53 -1.34
C TYR A 294 36.89 -29.62 -2.40
N GLN A 295 36.28 -30.80 -2.20
CA GLN A 295 36.47 -31.97 -3.07
C GLN A 295 35.52 -31.99 -4.30
N GLY A 296 34.58 -31.05 -4.40
CA GLY A 296 33.63 -30.95 -5.50
C GLY A 296 34.10 -30.02 -6.64
N LYS A 297 33.22 -29.74 -7.61
CA LYS A 297 33.48 -28.74 -8.66
C LYS A 297 33.62 -27.35 -8.02
N CYS A 298 34.85 -26.89 -7.87
CA CYS A 298 35.14 -25.62 -7.21
C CYS A 298 34.59 -24.45 -8.07
N PRO A 299 33.81 -23.53 -7.48
CA PRO A 299 33.39 -22.31 -8.16
C PRO A 299 34.58 -21.37 -8.39
N SER A 300 34.46 -20.46 -9.34
CA SER A 300 35.42 -19.36 -9.51
C SER A 300 35.22 -18.28 -8.45
N LEU A 301 36.28 -17.52 -8.13
CA LEU A 301 36.20 -16.38 -7.21
C LEU A 301 35.13 -15.35 -7.66
N HIS A 302 34.89 -15.21 -8.96
CA HIS A 302 33.84 -14.36 -9.50
C HIS A 302 32.44 -14.87 -9.14
N GLN A 303 32.20 -16.18 -9.21
CA GLN A 303 30.94 -16.80 -8.80
C GLN A 303 30.68 -16.63 -7.30
N VAL A 304 31.73 -16.77 -6.48
CA VAL A 304 31.67 -16.52 -5.02
C VAL A 304 31.31 -15.06 -4.71
N ARG A 305 31.96 -14.10 -5.37
CA ARG A 305 31.61 -12.67 -5.23
C ARG A 305 30.18 -12.38 -5.71
N GLY A 306 29.75 -13.04 -6.77
CA GLY A 306 28.38 -12.96 -7.27
C GLY A 306 27.35 -13.48 -6.25
N LEU A 307 27.65 -14.58 -5.57
CA LEU A 307 26.81 -15.11 -4.49
C LEU A 307 26.72 -14.15 -3.31
N LEU A 308 27.85 -13.60 -2.84
CA LEU A 308 27.88 -12.63 -1.73
C LEU A 308 27.06 -11.36 -2.00
N ARG A 309 26.97 -10.92 -3.26
CA ARG A 309 26.12 -9.79 -3.67
C ARG A 309 24.62 -10.12 -3.60
N LYS A 310 24.25 -11.39 -3.72
CA LYS A 310 22.85 -11.84 -3.64
C LYS A 310 22.38 -12.10 -2.20
N CYS A 311 23.33 -12.21 -1.26
CA CYS A 311 23.06 -12.47 0.16
C CYS A 311 23.12 -11.20 1.05
N LYS A 312 23.35 -10.02 0.46
CA LYS A 312 23.20 -8.71 1.10
C LYS A 312 21.86 -8.10 0.74
#